data_AF-A0A183D7H4-F1
#
_entry.id   AF-A0A183D7H4-F1
#
_cell.length_a   1.000
_cell.length_b   1.000
_cell.length_c   1.000
_cell.angle_alpha   90.00
_cell.angle_beta   90.00
_cell.angle_gamma   90.00
#
_symmetry.space_group_name_H-M   'P 1'
#
loop_
_entity.id
_entity.type
_entity.pdbx_description
1 polymer ?
#
loop_
_entity_poly.entity_id
_entity_poly.type
_entity_poly.pdbx_seq_one_letter_code
_entity_poly.pdbx_strand_id
1 'polypeptide(L)'
;MPIPGAGSDHAPFLNYLGIPVADITYRNGTAFDNYPLYHSLYETPFTNQHIIDTDYLPVHEAVGRYWAALAYEFTDSTVLPMNITDLALSLTRLYVPQIKKALEQLREYWDILEHARTQLSHFIKASSV
;
A
#
# COMPACT_ATOMS: atom_id res chain seq x y z
N MET A 1 3.49 2.56 6.24
CA MET A 1 2.99 2.85 4.88
C MET A 1 1.49 2.57 4.88
N PRO A 2 0.64 3.54 4.50
CA PRO A 2 -0.80 3.29 4.36
C PRO A 2 -1.06 2.28 3.23
N ILE A 3 -2.20 1.57 3.31
CA ILE A 3 -2.66 0.71 2.21
C ILE A 3 -2.94 1.59 0.99
N PRO A 4 -2.47 1.24 -0.22
CA PRO A 4 -2.71 2.03 -1.43
C PRO A 4 -4.21 2.28 -1.65
N GLY A 5 -4.57 3.54 -1.86
CA GLY A 5 -5.95 4.00 -2.00
C GLY A 5 -6.34 4.29 -3.45
N ALA A 6 -7.28 5.22 -3.64
CA ALA A 6 -7.76 5.65 -4.96
C ALA A 6 -7.12 6.95 -5.47
N GLY A 7 -6.03 7.41 -4.86
CA GLY A 7 -5.44 8.75 -5.10
C GLY A 7 -4.48 8.84 -6.28
N SER A 8 -4.29 7.77 -7.05
CA SER A 8 -3.34 7.71 -8.18
C SER A 8 -3.74 6.60 -9.16
N ASP A 9 -3.06 6.52 -10.31
CA ASP A 9 -3.41 5.64 -11.43
C ASP A 9 -3.27 4.14 -11.13
N HIS A 10 -2.63 3.78 -10.01
CA HIS A 10 -2.54 2.39 -9.55
C HIS A 10 -3.89 1.82 -9.06
N ALA A 11 -4.88 2.67 -8.77
CA ALA A 11 -6.15 2.27 -8.18
C ALA A 11 -6.92 1.17 -8.96
N PRO A 12 -7.16 1.27 -10.29
CA PRO A 12 -7.82 0.20 -11.04
C PRO A 12 -7.02 -1.10 -11.09
N PHE A 13 -5.68 -1.03 -11.08
CA PHE A 13 -4.84 -2.23 -11.05
C PHE A 13 -5.08 -3.03 -9.76
N LEU A 14 -5.10 -2.34 -8.61
CA LEU A 14 -5.34 -3.00 -7.32
C LEU A 14 -6.81 -3.40 -7.14
N ASN A 15 -7.74 -2.46 -7.33
CA ASN A 15 -9.13 -2.62 -6.89
C ASN A 15 -10.03 -3.33 -7.90
N TYR A 16 -9.65 -3.33 -9.19
CA TYR A 16 -10.43 -3.97 -10.25
C TYR A 16 -9.72 -5.20 -10.82
N LEU A 17 -8.44 -5.07 -11.19
CA LEU A 17 -7.70 -6.17 -11.81
C LEU A 17 -7.05 -7.14 -10.82
N GLY A 18 -6.89 -6.77 -9.54
CA GLY A 18 -6.21 -7.59 -8.54
C GLY A 18 -4.71 -7.73 -8.78
N ILE A 19 -4.10 -6.75 -9.44
CA ILE A 19 -2.66 -6.70 -9.72
C ILE A 19 -1.96 -6.00 -8.54
N PRO A 20 -0.90 -6.59 -7.96
CA PRO A 20 -0.10 -5.93 -6.93
C PRO A 20 0.50 -4.62 -7.42
N VAL A 21 0.46 -3.58 -6.59
CA VAL A 21 0.95 -2.23 -6.93
C VAL A 21 1.90 -1.71 -5.87
N ALA A 22 2.82 -0.85 -6.29
CA ALA A 22 3.66 -0.05 -5.40
C ALA A 22 3.62 1.41 -5.85
N ASP A 23 3.35 2.31 -4.91
CA ASP A 23 3.50 3.75 -5.08
C ASP A 23 4.73 4.20 -4.30
N ILE A 24 5.73 4.71 -5.02
CA ILE A 24 7.05 5.04 -4.50
C ILE A 24 7.23 6.54 -4.59
N THR A 25 7.43 7.17 -3.44
CA THR A 25 7.50 8.61 -3.32
C THR A 25 8.40 8.98 -2.14
N TYR A 26 9.14 10.08 -2.27
CA TYR A 26 9.82 10.69 -1.14
C TYR A 26 8.90 11.73 -0.51
N ARG A 27 8.61 11.59 0.78
CA ARG A 27 7.73 12.50 1.51
C ARG A 27 8.37 12.90 2.82
N ASN A 28 8.11 14.13 3.25
CA ASN A 28 8.45 14.57 4.59
C ASN A 28 7.59 13.79 5.60
N GLY A 29 8.23 13.12 6.56
CA GLY A 29 7.55 12.31 7.58
C GLY A 29 6.64 13.10 8.54
N THR A 30 6.73 14.44 8.55
CA THR A 30 5.85 15.32 9.34
C THR A 30 4.71 15.94 8.55
N ALA A 31 4.66 15.72 7.22
CA ALA A 31 3.55 16.19 6.41
C ALA A 31 2.29 15.39 6.72
N PHE A 32 1.21 16.08 7.10
CA PHE A 32 -0.06 15.45 7.48
C PHE A 32 -0.91 15.01 6.27
N ASP A 33 -0.69 15.61 5.11
CA ASP A 33 -1.39 15.30 3.87
C ASP A 33 -0.51 15.63 2.66
N ASN A 34 -0.89 16.64 1.87
CA ASN A 34 -0.12 17.11 0.73
C ASN A 34 0.89 18.19 1.11
N TYR A 35 1.88 18.40 0.25
CA TYR A 35 2.84 19.49 0.42
C TYR A 35 2.18 20.85 0.12
N PRO A 36 2.67 21.98 0.69
CA PRO A 36 1.93 23.25 0.71
C PRO A 36 1.54 23.85 -0.65
N LEU A 37 2.21 23.46 -1.73
CA LEU A 37 2.00 24.04 -3.06
C LEU A 37 1.23 23.10 -4.01
N TYR A 38 0.79 21.94 -3.52
CA TYR A 38 0.02 20.96 -4.30
C TYR A 38 -1.21 21.58 -4.98
N HIS A 39 -1.42 21.27 -6.26
CA HIS A 39 -2.52 21.79 -7.09
C HIS A 39 -2.60 23.32 -7.16
N SER A 40 -1.46 24.00 -7.14
CA SER A 40 -1.40 25.47 -7.22
C SER A 40 -0.59 25.93 -8.44
N LEU A 41 -0.71 27.22 -8.76
CA LEU A 41 0.12 27.86 -9.79
C LEU A 41 1.62 27.88 -9.44
N TYR A 42 1.98 27.51 -8.22
CA TYR A 42 3.35 27.52 -7.72
C TYR A 42 4.05 26.14 -7.85
N GLU A 43 3.40 25.15 -8.48
CA GLU A 43 4.05 23.88 -8.88
C GLU A 43 4.94 24.12 -10.12
N THR A 44 6.07 24.79 -9.90
CA THR A 44 6.98 25.23 -10.97
C THR A 44 8.32 24.49 -10.90
N PRO A 45 9.12 24.49 -11.99
CA PRO A 45 10.50 24.00 -11.94
C PRO A 45 11.35 24.68 -10.86
N PHE A 46 11.10 25.97 -10.60
CA PHE A 46 11.76 26.72 -9.54
C PHE A 46 11.54 26.06 -8.17
N THR A 47 10.29 25.70 -7.85
CA THR A 47 9.91 25.03 -6.60
C THR A 47 10.70 23.74 -6.38
N ASN A 48 10.79 22.89 -7.41
CA ASN A 48 11.56 21.65 -7.30
C ASN A 48 13.06 21.92 -7.09
N GLN A 49 13.65 22.80 -7.91
CA GLN A 49 15.10 23.01 -7.94
C GLN A 49 15.64 23.86 -6.78
N HIS A 50 14.81 24.69 -6.16
CA HIS A 50 15.26 25.68 -5.16
C HIS A 50 14.61 25.51 -3.79
N ILE A 51 13.56 24.68 -3.66
CA ILE A 51 12.83 24.52 -2.40
C ILE A 51 12.74 23.04 -1.99
N ILE A 52 12.32 22.15 -2.89
CA ILE A 52 12.02 20.75 -2.55
C ILE A 52 13.25 19.85 -2.60
N ASP A 53 14.02 19.93 -3.68
CA ASP A 53 15.15 19.03 -3.96
C ASP A 53 16.32 19.82 -4.55
N THR A 54 16.94 20.62 -3.69
CA THR A 54 18.05 21.50 -4.05
C THR A 54 19.29 20.71 -4.44
N ASP A 55 20.26 21.37 -5.08
CA ASP A 55 21.54 20.77 -5.48
C ASP A 55 21.42 19.69 -6.56
N TYR A 56 20.69 20.01 -7.64
CA TYR A 56 20.54 19.19 -8.86
C TYR A 56 19.62 17.96 -8.71
N LEU A 57 18.54 18.08 -7.93
CA LEU A 57 17.49 17.07 -7.81
C LEU A 57 17.96 15.65 -7.34
N PRO A 58 18.87 15.55 -6.34
CA PRO A 58 19.41 14.26 -5.90
C PRO A 58 18.35 13.31 -5.33
N VAL A 59 17.28 13.82 -4.73
CA VAL A 59 16.18 12.98 -4.22
C VAL A 59 15.37 12.40 -5.36
N HIS A 60 15.06 13.17 -6.40
CA HIS A 60 14.41 12.66 -7.61
C HIS A 60 15.27 11.59 -8.27
N GLU A 61 16.58 11.81 -8.35
CA GLU A 61 17.52 10.81 -8.86
C GLU A 61 17.47 9.51 -8.02
N ALA A 62 17.51 9.62 -6.68
CA ALA A 62 17.45 8.47 -5.79
C ALA A 62 16.13 7.67 -5.95
N VAL A 63 14.99 8.36 -6.02
CA VAL A 63 13.68 7.73 -6.25
C VAL A 63 13.63 7.06 -7.62
N GLY A 64 14.12 7.73 -8.67
CA GLY A 64 14.18 7.17 -10.02
C GLY A 64 15.07 5.93 -10.12
N ARG A 65 16.25 5.96 -9.49
CA ARG A 65 17.15 4.80 -9.39
C ARG A 65 16.51 3.64 -8.63
N TYR A 66 15.82 3.92 -7.53
CA TYR A 66 15.13 2.88 -6.76
C TYR A 66 13.99 2.24 -7.56
N TRP A 67 13.17 3.04 -8.24
CA TRP A 67 12.12 2.53 -9.11
C TRP A 67 12.68 1.67 -10.24
N ALA A 68 13.75 2.13 -10.91
CA ALA A 68 14.39 1.39 -11.99
C ALA A 68 15.02 0.07 -11.51
N ALA A 69 15.67 0.07 -10.34
CA ALA A 69 16.22 -1.14 -9.75
C ALA A 69 15.13 -2.15 -9.38
N LEU A 70 14.01 -1.69 -8.83
CA LEU A 70 12.86 -2.55 -8.53
C LEU A 70 12.26 -3.15 -9.82
N ALA A 71 12.06 -2.32 -10.85
CA ALA A 71 11.57 -2.79 -12.14
C ALA A 71 12.52 -3.83 -12.76
N TYR A 72 13.83 -3.58 -12.72
CA TYR A 72 14.85 -4.50 -13.20
C TYR A 72 14.74 -5.86 -12.50
N GLU A 73 14.70 -5.88 -11.17
CA GLU A 73 14.55 -7.09 -10.37
C GLU A 73 13.29 -7.88 -10.75
N PHE A 74 12.13 -7.20 -10.91
CA PHE A 74 10.89 -7.87 -11.32
C PHE A 74 10.93 -8.43 -12.75
N THR A 75 11.76 -7.86 -13.64
CA THR A 75 11.87 -8.31 -15.03
C THR A 75 12.90 -9.43 -15.24
N ASP A 76 13.97 -9.45 -14.43
CA ASP A 76 15.12 -10.33 -14.63
C ASP A 76 15.14 -11.53 -13.65
N SER A 77 14.44 -11.43 -12.52
CA SER A 77 14.44 -12.48 -11.52
C SER A 77 13.70 -13.74 -11.97
N THR A 78 14.38 -14.88 -11.85
CA THR A 78 13.82 -16.21 -12.19
C THR A 78 12.62 -16.57 -11.31
N VAL A 79 12.63 -16.11 -10.06
CA VAL A 79 11.51 -16.23 -9.12
C VAL A 79 11.08 -14.80 -8.78
N LEU A 80 9.77 -14.54 -8.83
CA LEU A 80 9.25 -13.21 -8.50
C LEU A 80 9.70 -12.82 -7.09
N PRO A 81 10.24 -11.60 -6.91
CA PRO A 81 10.76 -11.10 -5.64
C PRO A 81 9.61 -10.69 -4.69
N MET A 82 8.68 -11.62 -4.42
CA MET A 82 7.50 -11.40 -3.59
C MET A 82 7.43 -12.42 -2.45
N ASN A 83 7.15 -11.93 -1.25
CA ASN A 83 6.94 -12.77 -0.07
C ASN A 83 5.44 -12.84 0.27
N ILE A 84 4.80 -13.94 -0.11
CA ILE A 84 3.37 -14.16 0.18
C ILE A 84 3.09 -14.33 1.68
N THR A 85 4.10 -14.69 2.48
CA THR A 85 3.97 -14.79 3.93
C THR A 85 3.71 -13.42 4.55
N ASP A 86 4.33 -12.36 4.01
CA ASP A 86 4.10 -11.00 4.50
C ASP A 86 2.66 -10.54 4.24
N LEU A 87 2.05 -10.98 3.12
CA LEU A 87 0.63 -10.75 2.86
C LEU A 87 -0.26 -11.48 3.88
N ALA A 88 -0.01 -12.77 4.14
CA ALA A 88 -0.78 -13.55 5.11
C ALA A 88 -0.69 -12.96 6.53
N LEU A 89 0.51 -12.57 6.95
CA LEU A 89 0.75 -11.89 8.22
C LEU A 89 0.06 -10.53 8.29
N SER A 90 0.12 -9.73 7.22
CA SER A 90 -0.54 -8.42 7.13
C SER A 90 -2.06 -8.56 7.23
N LEU A 91 -2.65 -9.51 6.50
CA LEU A 91 -4.09 -9.76 6.56
C LEU A 91 -4.52 -10.17 7.97
N THR A 92 -3.75 -11.05 8.61
CA THR A 92 -4.02 -11.52 9.97
C THR A 92 -3.89 -10.40 11.00
N ARG A 93 -2.84 -9.59 10.92
CA ARG A 93 -2.58 -8.53 11.91
C ARG A 93 -3.53 -7.35 11.75
N LEU A 94 -3.82 -6.93 10.52
CA LEU A 94 -4.55 -5.71 10.24
C LEU A 94 -6.07 -5.91 10.25
N TYR A 95 -6.57 -7.01 9.69
CA TYR A 95 -8.00 -7.19 9.45
C TYR A 95 -8.69 -8.15 10.43
N VAL A 96 -8.07 -9.27 10.82
CA VAL A 96 -8.72 -10.27 11.67
C VAL A 96 -9.23 -9.69 13.00
N PRO A 97 -8.49 -8.84 13.76
CA PRO A 97 -9.01 -8.27 15.00
C PRO A 97 -10.28 -7.45 14.78
N GLN A 98 -10.34 -6.67 13.68
CA GLN A 98 -11.48 -5.83 13.35
C GLN A 98 -12.69 -6.66 12.92
N ILE A 99 -12.47 -7.69 12.10
CA ILE A 99 -13.53 -8.61 11.66
C ILE A 99 -14.10 -9.38 12.86
N LYS A 100 -13.24 -9.90 13.75
CA LYS A 100 -13.69 -10.57 14.99
C LYS A 100 -14.58 -9.66 15.82
N LYS A 101 -14.12 -8.43 16.09
CA LYS A 101 -14.89 -7.42 16.83
C LYS A 101 -16.24 -7.13 16.16
N ALA A 102 -16.28 -6.99 14.83
CA ALA A 102 -17.50 -6.76 14.09
C ALA A 102 -18.48 -7.96 14.20
N LEU A 103 -17.98 -9.19 14.09
CA LEU A 103 -18.81 -10.40 14.24
C LEU A 103 -19.33 -10.59 15.67
N GLU A 104 -18.58 -10.18 16.68
CA GLU A 104 -19.03 -10.19 18.08
C GLU A 104 -20.17 -9.19 18.32
N GLN A 105 -20.11 -8.02 17.69
CA GLN A 105 -21.19 -7.02 17.74
C GLN A 105 -22.47 -7.50 17.03
N LEU A 106 -22.36 -8.46 16.12
CA LEU A 106 -23.47 -9.05 15.37
C LEU A 106 -23.89 -10.42 15.91
N ARG A 107 -23.69 -10.67 17.22
CA ARG A 107 -23.96 -11.97 17.85
C ARG A 107 -25.41 -12.46 17.70
N GLU A 108 -26.36 -11.53 17.66
CA GLU A 108 -27.79 -11.83 17.44
C GLU A 108 -28.07 -12.47 16.07
N TYR A 109 -27.15 -12.31 15.11
CA TYR A 109 -27.27 -12.83 13.74
C TYR A 109 -26.36 -14.02 13.46
N TRP A 110 -25.86 -14.70 14.50
CA TRP A 110 -24.86 -15.77 14.35
C TRP A 110 -25.28 -16.94 13.47
N ASP A 111 -26.56 -17.29 13.47
CA ASP A 111 -27.10 -18.36 12.62
C ASP A 111 -27.01 -17.96 11.13
N ILE A 112 -27.25 -16.68 10.81
CA ILE A 112 -27.13 -16.14 9.45
C ILE A 112 -25.65 -15.98 9.06
N LEU A 113 -24.77 -15.73 10.03
CA LEU A 113 -23.33 -15.49 9.83
C LEU A 113 -22.46 -16.75 9.95
N GLU A 114 -23.05 -17.95 9.99
CA GLU A 114 -22.31 -19.21 10.14
C GLU A 114 -21.19 -19.38 9.11
N HIS A 115 -21.50 -19.13 7.83
CA HIS A 115 -20.52 -19.23 6.75
C HIS A 115 -19.38 -18.22 6.91
N ALA A 116 -19.69 -16.96 7.24
CA ALA A 116 -18.68 -15.92 7.44
C ALA A 116 -17.73 -16.26 8.60
N ARG A 117 -18.28 -16.78 9.71
CA ARG A 117 -17.51 -17.24 10.87
C ARG A 117 -16.61 -18.42 10.51
N THR A 118 -17.14 -19.39 9.76
CA THR A 118 -16.40 -20.56 9.31
C THR A 118 -15.23 -20.17 8.39
N GLN A 119 -15.47 -19.29 7.42
CA GLN A 119 -14.43 -18.80 6.52
C GLN A 119 -13.34 -18.02 7.28
N LEU A 120 -13.72 -17.21 8.27
CA LEU A 120 -12.74 -16.53 9.12
C LEU A 120 -11.87 -17.53 9.89
N SER A 121 -12.46 -18.59 10.44
CA SER A 121 -11.70 -19.66 11.13
C SER A 121 -10.73 -20.36 10.19
N HIS A 122 -11.13 -20.67 8.95
CA HIS A 122 -10.24 -21.23 7.93
C HIS A 122 -9.11 -20.27 7.59
N PHE A 123 -9.42 -19.00 7.39
CA PHE A 123 -8.45 -17.96 7.06
C PHE A 123 -7.38 -17.81 8.16
N ILE A 124 -7.78 -17.79 9.43
CA ILE A 124 -6.86 -17.72 10.57
C ILE A 124 -5.95 -18.94 10.60
N LYS A 125 -6.51 -20.14 10.39
CA LYS A 125 -5.74 -21.38 10.38
C LYS A 125 -4.72 -21.42 9.24
N ALA A 126 -5.11 -20.97 8.05
CA ALA A 126 -4.23 -20.92 6.88
C ALA A 126 -3.10 -19.88 7.01
N SER A 127 -3.35 -18.80 7.74
CA SER A 127 -2.37 -17.73 7.96
C SER A 127 -1.43 -17.95 9.15
N SER A 128 -1.63 -19.04 9.91
CA SER A 128 -0.78 -19.43 11.04
C SER A 128 0.37 -20.31 10.53
N VAL A 129 1.31 -19.71 9.79
CA VAL A 129 2.56 -20.34 9.32
C VAL A 129 3.70 -20.00 10.28
#